data_AF-A0A3G6ZMI4-F1
#
_entry.id   AF-A0A3G6ZMI4-F1
#
_cell.length_a   1.000
_cell.length_b   1.000
_cell.length_c   1.000
_cell.angle_alpha   90.00
_cell.angle_beta   90.00
_cell.angle_gamma   90.00
#
_symmetry.space_group_name_H-M   'P 1'
#
loop_
_entity.id
_entity.type
_entity.pdbx_description
1 polymer ?
#
loop_
_entity_poly.entity_id
_entity_poly.type
_entity_poly.pdbx_seq_one_letter_code
_entity_poly.pdbx_strand_id
1 'polypeptide(L)'
;MDFATFFANYGLILLLAALLVFMFWSSRRRLQKQKAEQEERARQTVPGAEVLLQGGLYGTIVSYDPDNLDQPAVVEIAPGVSIKVHSQAILRVVNPTDVLSEEEFIEAEVSKEEYLEGVATGDITSISDDRRAAAPAEPIDDSDTDKRTKPDA
;
A
#
# COMPACT_ATOMS: atom_id res chain seq x y z
N MET A 1 9.60 54.43 22.26
CA MET A 1 8.46 53.99 21.43
C MET A 1 7.73 52.91 22.19
N ASP A 2 6.44 53.09 22.41
CA ASP A 2 5.65 52.23 23.29
C ASP A 2 5.28 50.94 22.54
N PHE A 3 5.87 49.81 22.95
CA PHE A 3 5.64 48.49 22.36
C PHE A 3 4.15 48.11 22.35
N ALA A 4 3.36 48.58 23.31
CA ALA A 4 1.93 48.30 23.37
C ALA A 4 1.18 48.92 22.18
N THR A 5 1.55 50.14 21.79
CA THR A 5 0.92 50.84 20.64
C THR A 5 1.31 50.20 19.30
N PHE A 6 2.51 49.65 19.20
CA PHE A 6 2.99 48.91 18.02
C PHE A 6 2.21 47.60 17.85
N PHE A 7 2.03 46.83 18.92
CA PHE A 7 1.22 45.60 18.86
C PHE A 7 -0.27 45.89 18.65
N ALA A 8 -0.83 46.99 19.18
CA ALA A 8 -2.22 47.34 18.94
C ALA A 8 -2.50 47.72 17.47
N ASN A 9 -1.60 48.47 16.83
CA ASN A 9 -1.78 48.92 15.45
C ASN A 9 -1.29 47.92 14.39
N TYR A 10 -0.24 47.16 14.68
CA TYR A 10 0.38 46.23 13.73
C TYR A 10 0.22 44.76 14.11
N GLY A 11 -0.29 44.43 15.29
CA GLY A 11 -0.42 43.05 15.76
C GLY A 11 -1.34 42.20 14.89
N LEU A 12 -2.45 42.76 14.41
CA LEU A 12 -3.35 42.06 13.47
C LEU A 12 -2.65 41.77 12.13
N ILE A 13 -1.90 42.74 11.62
CA ILE A 13 -1.15 42.63 10.35
C ILE A 13 0.01 41.64 10.50
N LEU A 14 0.73 41.67 11.62
CA LEU A 14 1.81 40.74 11.93
C LEU A 14 1.29 39.30 12.11
N LEU A 15 0.13 39.13 12.76
CA LEU A 15 -0.53 37.83 12.90
C LEU A 15 -0.97 37.29 11.54
N LEU A 16 -1.60 38.12 10.71
CA LEU A 16 -2.01 37.73 9.36
C LEU A 16 -0.81 37.37 8.47
N ALA A 17 0.27 38.14 8.54
CA ALA A 17 1.51 37.85 7.83
C ALA A 17 2.13 36.52 8.29
N ALA A 18 2.17 36.27 9.61
CA ALA A 18 2.66 35.00 10.16
C ALA A 18 1.81 33.81 9.70
N LEU A 19 0.49 33.96 9.67
CA LEU A 19 -0.44 32.91 9.21
C LEU A 19 -0.28 32.62 7.72
N LEU A 20 -0.09 33.65 6.88
CA LEU A 20 0.17 33.48 5.45
C LEU A 20 1.51 32.79 5.19
N VAL A 21 2.57 33.16 5.91
CA VAL A 21 3.88 32.50 5.82
C VAL A 21 3.79 31.04 6.26
N PHE A 22 3.09 30.76 7.37
CA PHE A 22 2.85 29.40 7.84
C PHE A 22 2.05 28.56 6.85
N MET A 23 0.97 29.12 6.28
CA MET A 23 0.15 28.46 5.26
C MET A 23 0.96 28.18 4.00
N PHE A 24 1.77 29.15 3.54
CA PHE A 24 2.62 28.96 2.37
C PHE A 24 3.70 27.90 2.62
N TRP A 25 4.33 27.89 3.79
CA TRP A 25 5.32 26.88 4.15
C TRP A 25 4.72 25.47 4.28
N SER A 26 3.56 25.34 4.92
CA SER A 26 2.82 24.08 5.06
C SER A 26 2.31 23.57 3.71
N SER A 27 1.71 24.45 2.89
CA SER A 27 1.21 24.10 1.57
C SER A 27 2.34 23.69 0.63
N ARG A 28 3.47 24.42 0.64
CA ARG A 28 4.64 24.08 -0.19
C ARG A 28 5.23 22.73 0.20
N ARG A 29 5.27 22.37 1.49
CA ARG A 29 5.66 21.02 1.94
C ARG A 29 4.66 19.94 1.51
N ARG A 30 3.36 20.20 1.57
CA ARG A 30 2.31 19.25 1.13
C ARG A 30 2.29 19.05 -0.39
N LEU A 31 2.57 20.10 -1.17
CA LEU A 31 2.68 20.06 -2.63
C LEU A 31 3.93 19.29 -3.08
N GLN A 32 5.06 19.43 -2.39
CA GLN A 32 6.27 18.65 -2.69
C GLN A 32 6.05 17.16 -2.47
N LYS A 33 5.39 16.77 -1.37
CA LYS A 33 5.06 15.36 -1.09
C LYS A 33 4.11 14.75 -2.13
N GLN A 34 3.06 15.48 -2.52
CA GLN A 34 2.13 15.02 -3.55
C GLN A 34 2.78 14.93 -4.94
N LYS A 35 3.71 15.84 -5.27
CA LYS A 35 4.48 15.74 -6.52
C LYS A 35 5.44 14.55 -6.52
N ALA A 36 6.09 14.27 -5.39
CA ALA A 36 6.97 13.10 -5.26
C ALA A 36 6.18 11.78 -5.42
N GLU A 37 5.01 11.67 -4.78
CA GLU A 37 4.14 10.50 -4.94
C GLU A 37 3.59 10.34 -6.37
N GLN A 38 3.34 11.46 -7.07
CA GLN A 38 2.94 11.43 -8.49
C GLN A 38 4.11 11.03 -9.40
N GLU A 39 5.32 11.52 -9.14
CA GLU A 39 6.53 11.12 -9.86
C GLU A 39 6.88 9.65 -9.62
N GLU A 40 6.69 9.11 -8.42
CA GLU A 40 6.92 7.69 -8.12
C GLU A 40 5.94 6.78 -8.86
N ARG A 41 4.66 7.16 -8.94
CA ARG A 41 3.65 6.42 -9.74
C ARG A 41 3.94 6.50 -11.24
N ALA A 42 4.44 7.63 -11.73
CA ALA A 42 4.87 7.79 -13.12
C ALA A 42 6.14 6.99 -13.43
N ARG A 43 7.12 6.98 -12.51
CA ARG A 43 8.37 6.22 -12.64
C ARG A 43 8.18 4.72 -12.59
N GLN A 44 7.12 4.23 -11.95
CA GLN A 44 6.80 2.79 -11.91
C GLN A 44 6.08 2.30 -13.17
N THR A 45 5.54 3.19 -14.01
CA THR A 45 4.90 2.79 -15.27
C THR A 45 5.91 2.86 -16.41
N VAL A 46 6.95 2.02 -16.33
CA VAL A 46 7.99 1.93 -17.36
C VAL A 46 7.48 1.04 -18.52
N PRO A 47 7.67 1.43 -19.79
CA PRO A 47 7.50 0.53 -20.92
C PRO A 47 8.36 -0.73 -20.75
N GLY A 48 7.77 -1.91 -20.93
CA GLY A 48 8.41 -3.20 -20.67
C GLY A 48 7.93 -3.90 -19.39
N ALA A 49 7.10 -3.24 -18.57
CA ALA A 49 6.51 -3.86 -17.39
C ALA A 49 5.36 -4.80 -17.75
N GLU A 50 5.25 -5.89 -16.99
CA GLU A 50 4.11 -6.81 -17.06
C GLU A 50 2.91 -6.18 -16.34
N VAL A 51 1.74 -6.20 -16.99
CA VAL A 51 0.52 -5.58 -16.49
C VAL A 51 -0.65 -6.55 -16.50
N LEU A 52 -1.46 -6.47 -15.44
CA LEU A 52 -2.75 -7.14 -15.40
C LEU A 52 -3.83 -6.21 -15.97
N LEU A 53 -4.49 -6.65 -17.02
CA LEU A 53 -5.62 -5.97 -17.62
C LEU A 53 -6.92 -6.32 -16.89
N GLN A 54 -7.94 -5.46 -16.97
CA GLN A 54 -9.24 -5.65 -16.32
C GLN A 54 -9.95 -6.98 -16.68
N GLY A 55 -9.57 -7.62 -17.80
CA GLY A 55 -10.09 -8.92 -18.20
C GLY A 55 -9.35 -10.13 -17.61
N GLY A 56 -8.39 -9.93 -16.70
CA GLY A 56 -7.53 -11.00 -16.17
C GLY A 56 -6.42 -11.45 -17.13
N LEU A 57 -6.18 -10.71 -18.21
CA LEU A 57 -5.08 -10.97 -19.14
C LEU A 57 -3.81 -10.28 -18.66
N TYR A 58 -2.69 -11.00 -18.72
CA TYR A 58 -1.36 -10.46 -18.51
C TYR A 58 -0.72 -10.11 -19.85
N GLY A 59 0.10 -9.06 -19.86
CA GLY A 59 0.87 -8.69 -21.03
C GLY A 59 1.93 -7.65 -20.70
N THR A 60 2.82 -7.39 -21.66
CA THR A 60 3.92 -6.45 -21.52
C THR A 60 3.59 -5.14 -22.23
N ILE A 61 3.76 -4.00 -21.56
CA ILE A 61 3.58 -2.70 -22.21
C ILE A 61 4.70 -2.49 -23.24
N VAL A 62 4.35 -2.32 -24.52
CA VAL A 62 5.30 -1.97 -25.59
C VAL A 62 5.37 -0.45 -25.75
N SER A 63 4.24 0.23 -25.62
CA SER A 63 4.14 1.69 -25.73
C SER A 63 3.04 2.20 -24.82
N TYR A 64 3.39 3.13 -23.93
CA TYR A 64 2.48 3.79 -23.01
C TYR A 64 2.90 5.25 -22.87
N ASP A 65 1.92 6.14 -22.92
CA ASP A 65 2.11 7.57 -22.68
C ASP A 65 1.60 7.90 -21.26
N PRO A 66 2.51 8.10 -20.28
CA PRO A 66 2.13 8.39 -18.89
C PRO A 66 1.50 9.77 -18.71
N ASP A 67 1.74 10.70 -19.64
CA ASP A 67 1.26 12.09 -19.56
C ASP A 67 -0.08 12.27 -20.27
N ASN A 68 -0.47 11.33 -21.13
CA ASN A 68 -1.66 11.43 -21.96
C ASN A 68 -2.49 10.14 -21.95
N LEU A 69 -3.31 9.98 -20.91
CA LEU A 69 -4.17 8.82 -20.70
C LEU A 69 -5.31 8.68 -21.74
N ASP A 70 -5.57 9.69 -22.58
CA ASP A 70 -6.57 9.56 -23.64
C ASP A 70 -6.07 8.73 -24.83
N GLN A 71 -4.76 8.43 -24.88
CA GLN A 71 -4.17 7.62 -25.94
C GLN A 71 -4.23 6.12 -25.60
N PRO A 72 -4.46 5.26 -26.62
CA PRO A 72 -4.45 3.81 -26.44
C PRO A 72 -3.02 3.32 -26.18
N ALA A 73 -2.85 2.54 -25.12
CA ALA A 73 -1.61 1.83 -24.83
C ALA A 73 -1.49 0.59 -25.72
N VAL A 74 -0.25 0.25 -26.11
CA VAL A 74 0.04 -0.98 -26.86
C VAL A 74 0.62 -2.00 -25.89
N VAL A 75 -0.05 -3.14 -25.77
CA VAL A 75 0.31 -4.25 -24.88
C VAL A 75 0.50 -5.52 -25.70
N GLU A 76 1.59 -6.24 -25.46
CA GLU A 76 1.89 -7.54 -26.05
C GLU A 76 1.48 -8.66 -25.09
N ILE A 77 0.58 -9.56 -25.51
CA ILE A 77 0.07 -10.67 -24.67
C ILE A 77 0.87 -11.96 -24.91
N ALA A 78 1.35 -12.14 -26.14
CA ALA A 78 2.11 -13.29 -26.58
C ALA A 78 3.12 -12.85 -27.64
N PRO A 79 4.18 -13.64 -27.92
CA PRO A 79 5.22 -13.25 -28.87
C PRO A 79 4.64 -12.86 -30.24
N GLY A 80 4.78 -11.59 -30.61
CA GLY A 80 4.28 -11.04 -31.87
C GLY A 80 2.79 -10.70 -31.90
N VAL A 81 2.08 -10.77 -30.76
CA VAL A 81 0.66 -10.42 -30.64
C VAL A 81 0.50 -9.14 -29.81
N SER A 82 0.44 -8.01 -30.50
CA SER A 82 0.20 -6.69 -29.89
C SER A 82 -1.27 -6.28 -30.00
N ILE A 83 -1.86 -5.84 -28.90
CA ILE A 83 -3.21 -5.28 -28.83
C ILE A 83 -3.19 -3.82 -28.36
N LYS A 84 -4.18 -3.05 -28.79
CA LYS A 84 -4.41 -1.69 -28.30
C LYS A 84 -5.46 -1.72 -27.21
N VAL A 85 -5.13 -1.20 -26.04
CA VAL A 85 -6.02 -1.13 -24.88
C VAL A 85 -6.10 0.29 -24.37
N HIS A 86 -7.24 0.66 -23.79
CA HIS A 86 -7.36 1.95 -23.13
C HIS A 86 -6.43 2.01 -21.92
N SER A 87 -5.83 3.17 -21.64
CA SER A 87 -4.94 3.37 -20.49
C SER A 87 -5.59 2.98 -19.15
N GLN A 88 -6.90 3.20 -19.00
CA GLN A 88 -7.70 2.80 -17.83
C GLN A 88 -7.85 1.28 -17.65
N ALA A 89 -7.56 0.48 -18.66
CA ALA A 89 -7.69 -0.98 -18.58
C ALA A 89 -6.52 -1.63 -17.81
N ILE A 90 -5.47 -0.87 -17.48
CA ILE A 90 -4.28 -1.32 -16.75
C ILE A 90 -4.58 -1.23 -15.24
N LEU A 91 -4.80 -2.36 -14.58
CA LEU A 91 -5.18 -2.41 -13.16
C LEU A 91 -3.99 -2.28 -12.22
N ARG A 92 -2.88 -2.92 -12.55
CA ARG A 92 -1.68 -2.96 -11.73
C ARG A 92 -0.47 -3.27 -12.61
N VAL A 93 0.61 -2.51 -12.40
CA VAL A 93 1.92 -2.91 -12.88
C VAL A 93 2.41 -4.01 -11.96
N VAL A 94 2.58 -5.21 -12.51
CA VAL A 94 3.25 -6.31 -11.82
C VAL A 94 4.72 -5.95 -11.82
N ASN A 95 5.20 -5.39 -10.71
CA ASN A 95 6.63 -5.36 -10.47
C ASN A 95 7.04 -6.80 -10.16
N PRO A 96 7.91 -7.44 -10.95
CA PRO A 96 8.43 -8.78 -10.64
C PRO A 96 9.32 -8.80 -9.37
N THR A 97 9.46 -7.66 -8.69
CA THR A 97 10.19 -7.46 -7.43
C THR A 97 9.36 -7.70 -6.17
N ASP A 98 8.25 -8.44 -6.23
CA ASP A 98 7.69 -9.11 -5.03
C ASP A 98 8.52 -10.36 -4.62
N VAL A 99 9.77 -10.46 -5.07
CA VAL A 99 10.82 -11.17 -4.34
C VAL A 99 11.38 -10.18 -3.33
N LEU A 100 11.08 -10.40 -2.04
CA LEU A 100 11.70 -9.65 -0.95
C LEU A 100 13.21 -9.61 -1.22
N SER A 101 13.80 -8.41 -1.17
CA SER A 101 15.26 -8.33 -1.25
C SER A 101 15.87 -9.15 -0.11
N GLU A 102 17.09 -9.67 -0.28
CA GLU A 102 17.73 -10.50 0.76
C GLU A 102 17.83 -9.75 2.10
N GLU A 103 17.97 -8.42 2.05
CA GLU A 103 17.94 -7.53 3.21
C GLU A 103 16.56 -7.51 3.89
N GLU A 104 15.48 -7.43 3.10
CA GLU A 104 14.09 -7.44 3.60
C GLU A 104 13.68 -8.82 4.14
N PHE A 105 14.22 -9.90 3.57
CA PHE A 105 14.03 -11.25 4.08
C PHE A 105 14.70 -11.44 5.46
N ILE A 106 15.93 -10.96 5.61
CA ILE A 106 16.66 -10.98 6.89
C ILE A 106 15.92 -10.15 7.94
N GLU A 107 15.41 -8.97 7.59
CA GLU A 107 14.64 -8.11 8.50
C GLU A 107 13.33 -8.79 8.96
N ALA A 108 12.63 -9.45 8.04
CA ALA A 108 11.41 -10.20 8.36
C ALA A 108 11.69 -11.42 9.26
N GLU A 109 12.82 -12.11 9.08
CA GLU A 109 13.25 -13.20 9.97
C GLU A 109 13.58 -12.70 11.39
N VAL A 110 14.33 -11.61 11.51
CA VAL A 110 14.67 -11.00 12.81
C VAL A 110 13.41 -10.55 13.54
N SER A 111 12.47 -9.90 12.85
CA SER A 111 11.19 -9.47 13.44
C SER A 111 10.37 -10.66 13.96
N LYS A 112 10.37 -11.79 13.23
CA LYS A 112 9.69 -13.00 13.65
C LYS A 112 10.36 -13.63 14.87
N GLU A 113 11.69 -13.64 14.93
CA GLU A 113 12.45 -14.15 16.08
C GLU A 113 12.22 -13.32 17.33
N GLU A 114 12.23 -11.99 17.22
CA GLU A 114 11.91 -11.07 18.32
C GLU A 114 10.48 -11.30 18.84
N TYR A 115 9.51 -11.51 17.94
CA TYR A 115 8.14 -11.87 18.33
C TYR A 115 8.10 -13.21 19.09
N LEU A 116 8.80 -14.23 18.60
CA LEU A 116 8.83 -15.55 19.25
C LEU A 116 9.50 -15.48 20.63
N GLU A 117 10.58 -14.70 20.78
CA GLU A 117 11.26 -14.48 22.06
C GLU A 117 10.37 -13.72 23.05
N GLY A 118 9.66 -12.68 22.58
CA GLY A 118 8.71 -11.95 23.40
C GLY A 118 7.54 -12.82 23.88
N VAL A 119 7.05 -13.73 23.02
CA VAL A 119 6.03 -14.71 23.40
C VAL A 119 6.59 -15.75 24.38
N ALA A 120 7.83 -16.22 24.17
CA ALA A 120 8.46 -17.22 25.03
C ALA A 120 8.80 -16.67 26.44
N THR A 121 9.20 -15.40 26.50
CA THR A 121 9.53 -14.69 27.75
C THR A 121 8.25 -14.24 28.48
N GLY A 122 7.12 -14.19 27.77
CA GLY A 122 5.83 -13.76 28.29
C GLY A 122 5.65 -12.24 28.31
N ASP A 123 6.53 -11.51 27.64
CA ASP A 123 6.45 -10.04 27.49
C ASP A 123 5.33 -9.64 26.54
N ILE A 124 5.02 -10.48 25.55
CA ILE A 124 3.87 -10.33 24.65
C ILE A 124 3.04 -11.62 24.60
N THR A 125 1.74 -11.45 24.37
CA THR A 125 0.81 -12.57 24.17
C THR A 125 0.75 -12.95 22.69
N SER A 126 0.62 -14.25 22.42
CA SER A 126 0.47 -14.75 21.07
C SER A 126 -0.90 -14.40 20.49
N ILE A 127 -0.93 -14.01 19.21
CA ILE A 127 -2.18 -13.79 18.47
C ILE A 127 -3.19 -14.95 18.59
N SER A 128 -2.70 -16.19 18.69
CA SER A 128 -3.56 -17.37 18.84
C SER A 128 -4.23 -17.40 20.22
N ASP A 129 -3.52 -17.00 21.26
CA ASP A 129 -4.03 -16.95 22.63
C ASP A 129 -5.00 -15.78 22.80
N ASP A 130 -4.70 -14.62 22.22
CA ASP A 130 -5.62 -13.47 22.20
C ASP A 130 -6.94 -13.81 21.51
N ARG A 131 -6.88 -14.49 20.36
CA ARG A 131 -8.08 -14.96 19.65
C ARG A 131 -8.87 -15.98 20.45
N ARG A 132 -8.18 -16.88 21.16
CA ARG A 132 -8.81 -17.89 22.02
C ARG A 132 -9.48 -17.25 23.24
N ALA A 133 -8.87 -16.22 23.83
CA ALA A 133 -9.44 -15.47 24.94
C ALA A 133 -10.63 -14.58 24.51
N ALA A 134 -10.60 -14.06 23.29
CA ALA A 134 -11.67 -13.23 22.73
C ALA A 134 -12.86 -14.04 22.18
N ALA A 135 -12.68 -15.33 21.90
CA ALA A 135 -13.77 -16.21 21.48
C ALA A 135 -14.66 -16.59 22.67
N PRO A 136 -16.01 -16.51 22.55
CA PRO A 136 -16.89 -17.09 23.56
C PRO A 136 -16.60 -18.59 23.67
N ALA A 137 -16.47 -19.11 24.90
CA ALA A 137 -16.20 -20.51 25.15
C ALA A 137 -17.38 -21.36 24.66
N GLU A 138 -17.35 -21.81 23.41
CA GLU A 138 -18.28 -22.83 22.95
C GLU A 138 -17.89 -24.18 23.58
N PRO A 139 -18.81 -24.87 24.27
CA PRO A 139 -18.53 -26.19 24.79
C PRO A 139 -18.31 -27.13 23.62
N ILE A 140 -17.18 -27.83 23.61
CA ILE A 140 -16.89 -28.88 22.65
C ILE A 140 -17.90 -30.01 22.92
N ASP A 141 -18.90 -30.15 22.05
CA ASP A 141 -19.85 -31.26 22.07
C ASP A 141 -19.21 -32.49 21.40
N ASP A 142 -18.78 -33.44 22.22
CA ASP A 142 -18.02 -34.64 21.86
C ASP A 142 -18.95 -35.77 21.31
N SER A 143 -19.97 -35.42 20.51
CA SER A 143 -21.06 -36.34 20.17
C SER A 143 -21.10 -36.89 18.74
N ASP A 144 -20.05 -36.72 17.92
CA ASP A 144 -20.10 -37.11 16.49
C ASP A 144 -19.01 -38.12 16.04
N THR A 145 -18.71 -39.14 16.85
CA THR A 145 -17.80 -40.25 16.46
C THR A 145 -18.47 -41.61 16.21
N ASP A 146 -19.75 -41.69 15.84
CA ASP A 146 -20.37 -43.02 15.60
C ASP A 146 -21.35 -43.12 14.42
N LYS A 147 -21.03 -42.55 13.25
CA LYS A 147 -21.80 -42.82 12.02
C LYS A 147 -20.94 -42.91 10.77
N ARG A 148 -19.99 -43.86 10.72
CA ARG A 148 -19.47 -44.36 9.43
C ARG A 148 -18.78 -45.71 9.58
N THR A 149 -19.56 -46.79 9.52
CA THR A 149 -19.17 -48.03 8.83
C THR A 149 -20.35 -49.00 8.84
N LYS A 150 -21.06 -49.10 7.72
CA LYS A 150 -21.58 -50.37 7.20
C LYS A 150 -21.64 -50.25 5.68
N PRO A 151 -20.89 -51.06 4.92
CA PRO A 151 -21.03 -51.16 3.47
C PRO A 151 -22.20 -52.09 3.16
N ASP A 152 -23.12 -51.65 2.30
CA ASP A 152 -24.22 -52.46 1.80
C ASP A 152 -23.68 -53.53 0.83
N ALA A 153 -24.21 -54.75 0.95
CA ALA A 153 -23.94 -55.92 0.10
C ALA A 153 -25.13 -56.20 -0.83
#